data_AF-A0A8K0M4L1-F1
#
_entry.id   AF-A0A8K0M4L1-F1
#
_cell.length_a   1.000
_cell.length_b   1.000
_cell.length_c   1.000
_cell.angle_alpha   90.00
_cell.angle_beta   90.00
_cell.angle_gamma   90.00
#
_symmetry.space_group_name_H-M   'P 1'
#
loop_
_entity.id
_entity.type
_entity.pdbx_description
1 polymer ?
#
loop_
_entity_poly.entity_id
_entity_poly.type
_entity_poly.pdbx_seq_one_letter_code
_entity_poly.pdbx_strand_id
1 'polypeptide(L)'
;MSSTPPDGVFVPVPTFFYAEAKAPALQPAVNFPTQVAYSLVLMGSTSEAVHLSGQERFDMVSGVRKGLDDAGYEDYPIMAGVLVNNVDEVLEWLHDAHKAVAQWGLVLAPGYFGTASTQDNLIEWDTLVADRSPLPILIYNYPGSTNNLVVDVNTYVTLPAHPNIVGSKRPLDEPTLEELRRLQWKVSAAEEFIVNHSILGIREGIYKELGFGHLSGGRLPLKGALAVGAFEECNGILGQMAEEEKRL
;
A
#
# COMPACT_ATOMS: atom_id res chain seq x y z
N MET A 1 11.65 -8.00 11.46
CA MET A 1 11.06 -6.86 10.73
C MET A 1 10.15 -7.46 9.66
N SER A 2 8.94 -6.94 9.51
CA SER A 2 8.02 -7.37 8.46
C SER A 2 8.64 -7.09 7.09
N SER A 3 8.65 -8.09 6.20
CA SER A 3 9.22 -7.96 4.86
C SER A 3 8.20 -7.35 3.91
N THR A 4 8.64 -6.40 3.08
CA THR A 4 7.85 -5.94 1.92
C THR A 4 7.82 -7.02 0.84
N PRO A 5 6.76 -7.09 0.02
CA PRO A 5 6.77 -7.91 -1.18
C PRO A 5 7.96 -7.54 -2.09
N PRO A 6 8.57 -8.52 -2.79
CA PRO A 6 9.62 -8.23 -3.76
C PRO A 6 9.08 -7.43 -4.94
N ASP A 7 9.95 -6.69 -5.63
CA ASP A 7 9.58 -6.02 -6.88
C ASP A 7 9.11 -7.04 -7.92
N GLY A 8 8.00 -6.75 -8.59
CA GLY A 8 7.44 -7.64 -9.59
C GLY A 8 5.99 -7.37 -9.93
N VAL A 9 5.45 -8.21 -10.80
CA VAL A 9 4.05 -8.17 -11.21
C VAL A 9 3.26 -9.16 -10.37
N PHE A 10 2.28 -8.65 -9.62
CA PHE A 10 1.37 -9.44 -8.81
C PHE A 10 0.01 -9.53 -9.50
N VAL A 11 -0.26 -10.65 -10.17
CA VAL A 11 -1.49 -10.84 -10.94
C VAL A 11 -2.61 -11.38 -10.03
N PRO A 12 -3.74 -10.67 -9.89
CA PRO A 12 -4.93 -11.21 -9.24
C PRO A 12 -5.54 -12.28 -10.13
N VAL A 13 -5.51 -13.53 -9.68
CA VAL A 13 -6.03 -14.66 -10.45
C VAL A 13 -7.48 -14.96 -10.11
N PRO A 14 -8.30 -15.36 -11.10
CA PRO A 14 -9.59 -15.94 -10.81
C PRO A 14 -9.43 -17.26 -10.04
N THR A 15 -10.50 -17.66 -9.36
CA THR A 15 -10.59 -19.02 -8.82
C THR A 15 -11.03 -19.95 -9.94
N PHE A 16 -10.17 -20.91 -10.29
CA PHE A 16 -10.54 -21.93 -11.27
C PHE A 16 -11.33 -23.04 -10.59
N PHE A 17 -12.54 -23.32 -11.08
CA PHE A 17 -13.39 -24.40 -10.60
C PHE A 17 -13.44 -25.54 -11.62
N TYR A 18 -13.77 -26.75 -11.17
CA TYR A 18 -14.20 -27.81 -12.09
C TYR A 18 -15.56 -27.46 -12.72
N ALA A 19 -15.86 -28.04 -13.88
CA ALA A 19 -17.07 -27.70 -14.64
C ALA A 19 -18.38 -28.01 -13.89
N GLU A 20 -18.39 -29.06 -13.07
CA GLU A 20 -19.60 -29.51 -12.36
C GLU A 20 -19.32 -29.75 -10.88
N ALA A 21 -20.30 -29.37 -10.06
CA ALA A 21 -20.33 -29.71 -8.65
C ALA A 21 -20.62 -31.20 -8.46
N LYS A 22 -19.96 -31.82 -7.48
CA LYS A 22 -20.25 -33.20 -7.08
C LYS A 22 -21.15 -33.16 -5.85
N ALA A 23 -22.28 -33.86 -5.93
CA ALA A 23 -23.21 -33.97 -4.81
C ALA A 23 -22.49 -34.48 -3.55
N PRO A 24 -22.84 -33.95 -2.35
CA PRO A 24 -23.94 -33.03 -2.07
C PRO A 24 -23.60 -31.54 -2.26
N ALA A 25 -22.38 -31.19 -2.67
CA ALA A 25 -21.98 -29.80 -2.83
C ALA A 25 -22.72 -29.15 -4.01
N LEU A 26 -23.16 -27.89 -3.80
CA LEU A 26 -23.76 -27.06 -4.84
C LEU A 26 -22.71 -26.29 -5.65
N GLN A 27 -21.55 -26.07 -5.05
CA GLN A 27 -20.41 -25.39 -5.65
C GLN A 27 -19.41 -26.43 -6.19
N PRO A 28 -18.90 -26.28 -7.43
CA PRO A 28 -17.81 -27.11 -7.90
C PRO A 28 -16.55 -26.90 -7.07
N ALA A 29 -15.76 -27.97 -6.90
CA ALA A 29 -14.50 -27.87 -6.20
C ALA A 29 -13.49 -27.03 -7.00
N VAL A 30 -12.55 -26.40 -6.28
CA VAL A 30 -11.42 -25.69 -6.86
C VAL A 30 -10.55 -26.65 -7.67
N ASN A 31 -10.16 -26.23 -8.88
CA ASN A 31 -9.26 -26.93 -9.78
C ASN A 31 -7.80 -26.53 -9.47
N PHE A 32 -7.26 -27.11 -8.40
CA PHE A 32 -5.90 -26.83 -7.91
C PHE A 32 -4.80 -26.94 -8.98
N PRO A 33 -4.75 -27.98 -9.85
CA PRO A 33 -3.72 -28.06 -10.87
C PRO A 33 -3.71 -26.85 -11.81
N THR A 34 -4.89 -26.36 -12.19
CA THR A 34 -5.00 -25.15 -13.03
C THR A 34 -4.60 -23.92 -12.22
N GLN A 35 -5.04 -23.84 -10.97
CA GLN A 35 -4.73 -22.71 -10.11
C GLN A 35 -3.22 -22.50 -9.93
N VAL A 36 -2.47 -23.56 -9.64
CA VAL A 36 -1.02 -23.51 -9.42
C VAL A 36 -0.28 -22.93 -10.64
N ALA A 37 -0.75 -23.19 -11.86
CA ALA A 37 -0.11 -22.74 -13.09
C ALA A 37 -0.13 -21.22 -13.31
N TYR A 38 -1.00 -20.47 -12.61
CA TYR A 38 -1.24 -19.04 -12.87
C TYR A 38 -1.07 -18.11 -11.65
N SER A 39 -0.80 -18.61 -10.45
CA SER A 39 -1.06 -17.88 -9.20
C SER A 39 0.06 -16.95 -8.69
N LEU A 40 -0.32 -15.72 -8.28
CA LEU A 40 0.55 -14.73 -7.63
C LEU A 40 -0.19 -13.98 -6.50
N VAL A 41 -1.41 -13.50 -6.77
CA VAL A 41 -2.31 -12.94 -5.74
C VAL A 41 -3.58 -13.78 -5.69
N LEU A 42 -3.78 -14.43 -4.56
CA LEU A 42 -4.94 -15.28 -4.28
C LEU A 42 -5.97 -14.50 -3.46
N MET A 43 -7.22 -14.96 -3.50
CA MET A 43 -8.30 -14.46 -2.64
C MET A 43 -8.58 -12.96 -2.79
N GLY A 44 -8.24 -12.39 -3.94
CA GLY A 44 -8.63 -11.02 -4.29
C GLY A 44 -10.07 -10.95 -4.79
N SER A 45 -10.53 -9.74 -5.13
CA SER A 45 -11.85 -9.54 -5.74
C SER A 45 -12.04 -10.35 -7.02
N THR A 46 -10.99 -10.44 -7.86
CA THR A 46 -10.96 -11.29 -9.06
C THR A 46 -11.10 -12.78 -8.75
N SER A 47 -10.62 -13.23 -7.58
CA SER A 47 -10.75 -14.62 -7.14
C SER A 47 -12.14 -14.93 -6.57
N GLU A 48 -13.03 -13.94 -6.51
CA GLU A 48 -14.38 -14.08 -5.96
C GLU A 48 -14.37 -14.59 -4.51
N ALA A 49 -13.37 -14.19 -3.72
CA ALA A 49 -13.08 -14.78 -2.40
C ALA A 49 -14.25 -14.67 -1.41
N VAL A 50 -15.11 -13.68 -1.55
CA VAL A 50 -16.33 -13.49 -0.75
C VAL A 50 -17.37 -14.60 -0.97
N HIS A 51 -17.29 -15.34 -2.07
CA HIS A 51 -18.18 -16.47 -2.38
C HIS A 51 -17.62 -17.82 -1.93
N LEU A 52 -16.37 -17.86 -1.45
CA LEU A 52 -15.75 -19.08 -0.92
C LEU A 52 -16.05 -19.21 0.57
N SER A 53 -16.30 -20.43 1.04
CA SER A 53 -16.32 -20.75 2.46
C SER A 53 -14.93 -20.57 3.10
N GLY A 54 -14.87 -20.49 4.43
CA GLY A 54 -13.59 -20.42 5.15
C GLY A 54 -12.65 -21.57 4.81
N GLN A 55 -13.19 -22.79 4.73
CA GLN A 55 -12.41 -23.97 4.35
C GLN A 55 -11.91 -23.88 2.90
N GLU A 56 -12.75 -23.46 1.95
CA GLU A 56 -12.32 -23.31 0.55
C GLU A 56 -11.23 -22.24 0.39
N ARG A 57 -11.29 -21.13 1.15
CA ARG A 57 -10.23 -20.12 1.15
C ARG A 57 -8.91 -20.68 1.68
N PHE A 58 -8.95 -21.40 2.80
CA PHE A 58 -7.78 -22.04 3.37
C PHE A 58 -7.19 -23.09 2.43
N ASP A 59 -8.03 -23.97 1.88
CA ASP A 59 -7.64 -25.03 0.96
C ASP A 59 -7.05 -24.43 -0.31
N MET A 60 -7.62 -23.33 -0.82
CA MET A 60 -7.09 -22.58 -1.97
C MET A 60 -5.63 -22.17 -1.75
N VAL A 61 -5.36 -21.42 -0.68
CA VAL A 61 -4.02 -20.88 -0.42
C VAL A 61 -3.02 -22.01 -0.12
N SER A 62 -3.40 -22.95 0.75
CA SER A 62 -2.52 -24.06 1.14
C SER A 62 -2.27 -25.05 0.00
N GLY A 63 -3.27 -25.30 -0.84
CA GLY A 63 -3.15 -26.14 -2.04
C GLY A 63 -2.24 -25.53 -3.10
N VAL A 64 -2.33 -24.21 -3.32
CA VAL A 64 -1.41 -23.50 -4.22
C VAL A 64 0.01 -23.52 -3.68
N ARG A 65 0.21 -23.21 -2.39
CA ARG A 65 1.51 -23.32 -1.71
C ARG A 65 2.13 -24.70 -1.92
N LYS A 66 1.35 -25.75 -1.61
CA LYS A 66 1.80 -27.14 -1.80
C LYS A 66 2.19 -27.43 -3.25
N GLY A 67 1.38 -27.00 -4.23
CA GLY A 67 1.68 -27.21 -5.63
C GLY A 67 2.95 -26.50 -6.10
N LEU A 68 3.23 -25.31 -5.56
CA LEU A 68 4.47 -24.58 -5.80
C LEU A 68 5.68 -25.29 -5.16
N ASP A 69 5.54 -25.81 -3.94
CA ASP A 69 6.57 -26.60 -3.26
C ASP A 69 6.91 -27.87 -4.04
N ASP A 70 5.88 -28.62 -4.45
CA ASP A 70 6.03 -29.85 -5.25
C ASP A 70 6.72 -29.56 -6.61
N ALA A 71 6.61 -28.32 -7.11
CA ALA A 71 7.29 -27.84 -8.32
C ALA A 71 8.68 -27.20 -8.07
N GLY A 72 9.16 -27.16 -6.82
CA GLY A 72 10.47 -26.64 -6.43
C GLY A 72 10.54 -25.13 -6.19
N TYR A 73 9.41 -24.45 -6.02
CA TYR A 73 9.33 -23.00 -5.80
C TYR A 73 9.02 -22.65 -4.34
N GLU A 74 9.77 -23.17 -3.38
CA GLU A 74 9.50 -23.07 -1.94
C GLU A 74 9.32 -21.61 -1.44
N ASP A 75 10.11 -20.67 -1.96
CA ASP A 75 10.08 -19.25 -1.56
C ASP A 75 9.19 -18.36 -2.45
N TYR A 76 8.31 -18.96 -3.26
CA TYR A 76 7.47 -18.20 -4.17
C TYR A 76 6.55 -17.22 -3.41
N PRO A 77 6.48 -15.93 -3.80
CA PRO A 77 5.62 -14.93 -3.16
C PRO A 77 4.13 -15.26 -3.30
N ILE A 78 3.43 -15.34 -2.17
CA ILE A 78 1.97 -15.52 -2.10
C ILE A 78 1.36 -14.40 -1.25
N MET A 79 0.47 -13.65 -1.87
CA MET A 79 -0.37 -12.66 -1.20
C MET A 79 -1.82 -13.14 -1.17
N ALA A 80 -2.46 -13.09 -0.02
CA ALA A 80 -3.84 -13.52 0.18
C ALA A 80 -4.75 -12.31 0.47
N GLY A 81 -5.80 -12.13 -0.34
CA GLY A 81 -6.79 -11.09 -0.14
C GLY A 81 -7.75 -11.37 1.02
N VAL A 82 -8.09 -10.30 1.73
CA VAL A 82 -9.04 -10.28 2.86
C VAL A 82 -10.08 -9.21 2.57
N LEU A 83 -11.32 -9.63 2.30
CA LEU A 83 -12.34 -8.79 1.65
C LEU A 83 -13.60 -8.61 2.51
N VAL A 84 -13.44 -8.72 3.83
CA VAL A 84 -14.53 -8.63 4.81
C VAL A 84 -14.37 -7.39 5.68
N ASN A 85 -15.48 -6.93 6.26
CA ASN A 85 -15.55 -5.59 6.87
C ASN A 85 -15.38 -5.61 8.40
N ASN A 86 -15.66 -6.74 9.05
CA ASN A 86 -15.58 -6.84 10.51
C ASN A 86 -14.17 -7.28 10.93
N VAL A 87 -13.66 -6.68 12.02
CA VAL A 87 -12.26 -6.85 12.44
C VAL A 87 -11.96 -8.30 12.84
N ASP A 88 -12.87 -8.96 13.55
CA ASP A 88 -12.64 -10.34 14.03
C ASP A 88 -12.49 -11.31 12.85
N GLU A 89 -13.36 -11.23 11.85
CA GLU A 89 -13.30 -12.07 10.66
C GLU A 89 -12.12 -11.70 9.76
N VAL A 90 -11.75 -10.41 9.66
CA VAL A 90 -10.50 -10.00 8.99
C VAL A 90 -9.31 -10.71 9.63
N LEU A 91 -9.24 -10.71 10.96
CA LEU A 91 -8.17 -11.37 11.69
C LEU A 91 -8.23 -12.89 11.53
N GLU A 92 -9.42 -13.51 11.52
CA GLU A 92 -9.57 -14.94 11.22
C GLU A 92 -8.99 -15.29 9.84
N TRP A 93 -9.34 -14.51 8.80
CA TRP A 93 -8.83 -14.73 7.44
C TRP A 93 -7.30 -14.55 7.37
N LEU A 94 -6.75 -13.56 8.07
CA LEU A 94 -5.30 -13.35 8.14
C LEU A 94 -4.58 -14.50 8.85
N HIS A 95 -5.18 -15.04 9.92
CA HIS A 95 -4.64 -16.21 10.61
C HIS A 95 -4.70 -17.46 9.73
N ASP A 96 -5.78 -17.66 9.00
CA ASP A 96 -5.90 -18.81 8.09
C ASP A 96 -4.96 -18.68 6.89
N ALA A 97 -4.79 -17.48 6.34
CA ALA A 97 -3.78 -17.20 5.31
C ALA A 97 -2.36 -17.47 5.81
N HIS A 98 -2.04 -17.05 7.05
CA HIS A 98 -0.74 -17.32 7.66
C HIS A 98 -0.50 -18.83 7.86
N LYS A 99 -1.50 -19.56 8.39
CA LYS A 99 -1.44 -21.03 8.51
C LYS A 99 -1.27 -21.71 7.16
N ALA A 100 -1.85 -21.15 6.11
CA ALA A 100 -1.72 -21.61 4.73
C ALA A 100 -0.42 -21.16 4.03
N VAL A 101 0.49 -20.50 4.78
CA VAL A 101 1.83 -20.06 4.33
C VAL A 101 1.77 -18.97 3.25
N ALA A 102 0.73 -18.12 3.26
CA ALA A 102 0.83 -16.82 2.60
C ALA A 102 1.82 -15.93 3.37
N GLN A 103 2.53 -15.06 2.66
CA GLN A 103 3.50 -14.14 3.27
C GLN A 103 2.92 -12.75 3.50
N TRP A 104 1.84 -12.39 2.81
CA TRP A 104 1.18 -11.08 2.94
C TRP A 104 -0.33 -11.18 2.93
N GLY A 105 -0.98 -10.33 3.73
CA GLY A 105 -2.41 -10.06 3.66
C GLY A 105 -2.69 -8.83 2.79
N LEU A 106 -3.62 -8.93 1.84
CA LEU A 106 -4.11 -7.79 1.06
C LEU A 106 -5.51 -7.41 1.56
N VAL A 107 -5.56 -6.41 2.43
CA VAL A 107 -6.71 -6.12 3.29
C VAL A 107 -7.56 -5.01 2.68
N LEU A 108 -8.78 -5.34 2.23
CA LEU A 108 -9.71 -4.39 1.62
C LEU A 108 -10.28 -3.44 2.67
N ALA A 109 -10.19 -2.13 2.40
CA ALA A 109 -10.79 -1.10 3.25
C ALA A 109 -12.29 -1.38 3.50
N PRO A 110 -12.80 -1.20 4.74
CA PRO A 110 -14.14 -1.64 5.14
C PRO A 110 -15.23 -0.77 4.51
N GLY A 111 -15.67 -1.14 3.32
CA GLY A 111 -16.47 -0.29 2.44
C GLY A 111 -17.99 -0.40 2.55
N TYR A 112 -18.54 -1.34 3.32
CA TYR A 112 -20.01 -1.52 3.36
C TYR A 112 -20.74 -0.22 3.76
N PHE A 113 -20.21 0.51 4.75
CA PHE A 113 -20.66 1.85 5.14
C PHE A 113 -19.70 2.95 4.68
N GLY A 114 -19.20 2.85 3.44
CA GLY A 114 -18.16 3.75 2.92
C GLY A 114 -18.49 5.24 3.07
N THR A 115 -19.73 5.65 2.82
CA THR A 115 -20.16 7.06 2.95
C THR A 115 -20.17 7.60 4.38
N ALA A 116 -20.21 6.73 5.38
CA ALA A 116 -20.17 7.09 6.80
C ALA A 116 -18.74 6.99 7.39
N SER A 117 -17.79 6.43 6.64
CA SER A 117 -16.42 6.20 7.12
C SER A 117 -15.59 7.47 6.96
N THR A 118 -14.91 7.88 8.01
CA THR A 118 -13.94 8.99 7.98
C THR A 118 -12.51 8.49 7.80
N GLN A 119 -11.58 9.36 7.40
CA GLN A 119 -10.15 8.99 7.31
C GLN A 119 -9.59 8.55 8.68
N ASP A 120 -10.02 9.18 9.78
CA ASP A 120 -9.64 8.75 11.14
C ASP A 120 -10.11 7.32 11.43
N ASN A 121 -11.32 6.94 10.99
CA ASN A 121 -11.81 5.57 11.14
C ASN A 121 -10.99 4.57 10.32
N LEU A 122 -10.53 4.96 9.12
CA LEU A 122 -9.68 4.11 8.30
C LEU A 122 -8.31 3.92 8.95
N ILE A 123 -7.70 5.01 9.44
CA ILE A 123 -6.42 4.95 10.15
C ILE A 123 -6.51 4.04 11.37
N GLU A 124 -7.55 4.20 12.20
CA GLU A 124 -7.78 3.37 13.39
C GLU A 124 -7.99 1.90 13.02
N TRP A 125 -8.81 1.63 11.99
CA TRP A 125 -9.12 0.28 11.55
C TRP A 125 -7.90 -0.45 10.99
N ASP A 126 -7.16 0.18 10.07
CA ASP A 126 -5.95 -0.39 9.48
C ASP A 126 -4.88 -0.63 10.54
N THR A 127 -4.72 0.30 11.49
CA THR A 127 -3.79 0.16 12.62
C THR A 127 -4.18 -1.03 13.50
N LEU A 128 -5.45 -1.15 13.87
CA LEU A 128 -5.95 -2.26 14.70
C LEU A 128 -5.76 -3.62 14.04
N VAL A 129 -6.02 -3.71 12.72
CA VAL A 129 -5.78 -4.93 11.96
C VAL A 129 -4.29 -5.23 11.90
N ALA A 130 -3.46 -4.24 11.59
CA ALA A 130 -2.00 -4.41 11.49
C ALA A 130 -1.34 -4.82 12.81
N ASP A 131 -1.80 -4.28 13.94
CA ASP A 131 -1.34 -4.61 15.30
C ASP A 131 -1.53 -6.09 15.64
N ARG A 132 -2.62 -6.69 15.14
CA ARG A 132 -3.06 -8.04 15.51
C ARG A 132 -2.86 -9.07 14.40
N SER A 133 -2.49 -8.63 13.20
CA SER A 133 -2.27 -9.51 12.06
C SER A 133 -1.00 -10.35 12.26
N PRO A 134 -1.07 -11.68 12.06
CA PRO A 134 0.13 -12.52 12.02
C PRO A 134 0.96 -12.32 10.74
N LEU A 135 0.42 -11.60 9.74
CA LEU A 135 1.08 -11.28 8.47
C LEU A 135 1.35 -9.77 8.34
N PRO A 136 2.43 -9.37 7.65
CA PRO A 136 2.50 -8.04 7.06
C PRO A 136 1.31 -7.81 6.12
N ILE A 137 0.70 -6.63 6.21
CA ILE A 137 -0.50 -6.30 5.43
C ILE A 137 -0.22 -5.20 4.41
N LEU A 138 -0.97 -5.25 3.31
CA LEU A 138 -1.10 -4.18 2.35
C LEU A 138 -2.52 -3.64 2.40
N ILE A 139 -2.65 -2.31 2.44
CA ILE A 139 -3.95 -1.63 2.37
C ILE A 139 -4.49 -1.78 0.95
N TYR A 140 -5.68 -2.33 0.79
CA TYR A 140 -6.33 -2.45 -0.50
C TYR A 140 -7.48 -1.46 -0.60
N ASN A 141 -7.29 -0.45 -1.44
CA ASN A 141 -8.32 0.52 -1.80
C ASN A 141 -8.93 0.17 -3.15
N TYR A 142 -10.23 -0.13 -3.18
CA TYR A 142 -10.96 -0.45 -4.40
C TYR A 142 -12.39 0.13 -4.36
N PRO A 143 -12.55 1.44 -4.64
CA PRO A 143 -13.80 2.18 -4.48
C PRO A 143 -15.02 1.52 -5.14
N GLY A 144 -14.81 0.87 -6.30
CA GLY A 144 -15.85 0.16 -7.04
C GLY A 144 -16.51 -1.01 -6.29
N SER A 145 -15.86 -1.57 -5.26
CA SER A 145 -16.45 -2.59 -4.37
C SER A 145 -16.63 -2.12 -2.93
N THR A 146 -16.22 -0.89 -2.61
CA THR A 146 -16.26 -0.35 -1.24
C THR A 146 -17.18 0.87 -1.14
N ASN A 147 -18.27 0.89 -1.92
CA ASN A 147 -19.27 1.97 -1.91
C ASN A 147 -18.65 3.36 -2.13
N ASN A 148 -17.72 3.46 -3.10
CA ASN A 148 -16.96 4.66 -3.42
C ASN A 148 -16.12 5.22 -2.25
N LEU A 149 -15.80 4.40 -1.25
CA LEU A 149 -14.85 4.76 -0.20
C LEU A 149 -13.49 5.09 -0.83
N VAL A 150 -13.00 6.29 -0.55
CA VAL A 150 -11.68 6.76 -0.98
C VAL A 150 -10.77 6.83 0.24
N VAL A 151 -9.58 6.24 0.10
CA VAL A 151 -8.48 6.40 1.05
C VAL A 151 -7.63 7.58 0.58
N ASP A 152 -7.55 8.62 1.40
CA ASP A 152 -6.87 9.86 1.03
C ASP A 152 -5.34 9.73 1.12
N VAL A 153 -4.62 10.65 0.47
CA VAL A 153 -3.15 10.68 0.48
C VAL A 153 -2.59 10.74 1.90
N ASN A 154 -3.20 11.51 2.80
CA ASN A 154 -2.71 11.70 4.18
C ASN A 154 -2.78 10.39 4.97
N THR A 155 -3.80 9.58 4.71
CA THR A 155 -3.94 8.23 5.27
C THR A 155 -2.81 7.33 4.79
N TYR A 156 -2.42 7.42 3.51
CA TYR A 156 -1.25 6.73 2.98
C TYR A 156 0.10 7.27 3.44
N VAL A 157 0.17 8.51 3.95
CA VAL A 157 1.38 9.05 4.58
C VAL A 157 1.47 8.59 6.04
N THR A 158 0.34 8.46 6.72
CA THR A 158 0.27 8.11 8.15
C THR A 158 0.51 6.63 8.38
N LEU A 159 -0.21 5.76 7.68
CA LEU A 159 -0.22 4.31 7.93
C LEU A 159 1.13 3.60 7.73
N PRO A 160 2.02 4.00 6.81
CA PRO A 160 3.34 3.38 6.66
C PRO A 160 4.27 3.53 7.86
N ALA A 161 3.95 4.40 8.82
CA ALA A 161 4.69 4.46 10.08
C ALA A 161 4.50 3.18 10.92
N HIS A 162 3.44 2.41 10.68
CA HIS A 162 3.20 1.15 11.35
C HIS A 162 4.09 0.02 10.78
N PRO A 163 4.87 -0.70 11.60
CA PRO A 163 5.89 -1.64 11.11
C PRO A 163 5.32 -2.85 10.36
N ASN A 164 4.02 -3.14 10.51
CA ASN A 164 3.35 -4.26 9.87
C ASN A 164 2.52 -3.87 8.64
N ILE A 165 2.46 -2.58 8.29
CA ILE A 165 1.82 -2.10 7.05
C ILE A 165 2.93 -1.88 6.02
N VAL A 166 2.99 -2.75 5.02
CA VAL A 166 4.16 -2.85 4.11
C VAL A 166 3.88 -2.39 2.70
N GLY A 167 2.68 -1.88 2.43
CA GLY A 167 2.34 -1.32 1.12
C GLY A 167 0.86 -1.06 0.94
N SER A 168 0.48 -0.73 -0.29
CA SER A 168 -0.92 -0.58 -0.68
C SER A 168 -1.16 -1.01 -2.11
N LYS A 169 -2.37 -1.49 -2.39
CA LYS A 169 -2.93 -1.68 -3.73
C LYS A 169 -4.05 -0.69 -3.91
N ARG A 170 -3.90 0.23 -4.86
CA ARG A 170 -4.87 1.29 -5.14
C ARG A 170 -5.03 1.50 -6.64
N PRO A 171 -6.19 1.98 -7.11
CA PRO A 171 -6.32 2.45 -8.48
C PRO A 171 -5.33 3.59 -8.73
N LEU A 172 -4.78 3.61 -9.94
CA LEU A 172 -4.05 4.75 -10.49
C LEU A 172 -4.98 5.39 -11.53
N ASP A 173 -6.03 6.07 -11.08
CA ASP A 173 -6.88 6.87 -11.96
C ASP A 173 -6.19 8.20 -12.31
N GLU A 174 -6.67 8.88 -13.36
CA GLU A 174 -6.03 10.12 -13.83
C GLU A 174 -5.93 11.20 -12.73
N PRO A 175 -6.97 11.44 -11.90
CA PRO A 175 -6.85 12.40 -10.80
C PRO A 175 -5.76 12.03 -9.79
N THR A 176 -5.65 10.75 -9.41
CA THR A 176 -4.57 10.28 -8.53
C THR A 176 -3.20 10.46 -9.19
N LEU A 177 -3.08 10.17 -10.50
CA LEU A 177 -1.84 10.35 -11.25
C LEU A 177 -1.44 11.82 -11.38
N GLU A 178 -2.39 12.71 -11.63
CA GLU A 178 -2.16 14.16 -11.66
C GLU A 178 -1.64 14.65 -10.32
N GLU A 179 -2.26 14.22 -9.22
CA GLU A 179 -1.82 14.59 -7.88
C GLU A 179 -0.42 14.05 -7.56
N LEU A 180 -0.15 12.78 -7.88
CA LEU A 180 1.18 12.19 -7.72
C LEU A 180 2.24 12.94 -8.55
N ARG A 181 1.95 13.26 -9.81
CA ARG A 181 2.86 14.04 -10.68
C ARG A 181 3.10 15.44 -10.10
N ARG A 182 2.07 16.09 -9.56
CA ARG A 182 2.16 17.41 -8.94
C ARG A 182 3.02 17.39 -7.68
N LEU A 183 2.79 16.43 -6.78
CA LEU A 183 3.59 16.24 -5.57
C LEU A 183 5.04 15.87 -5.91
N GLN A 184 5.26 14.95 -6.86
CA GLN A 184 6.58 14.58 -7.34
C GLN A 184 7.32 15.78 -7.95
N TRP A 185 6.64 16.62 -8.73
CA TRP A 185 7.23 17.82 -9.32
C TRP A 185 7.70 18.80 -8.23
N LYS A 186 6.89 19.01 -7.18
CA LYS A 186 7.25 19.87 -6.05
C LYS A 186 8.52 19.37 -5.33
N VAL A 187 8.60 18.08 -5.01
CA VAL A 187 9.79 17.48 -4.39
C VAL A 187 11.01 17.59 -5.31
N SER A 188 10.86 17.25 -6.59
CA SER A 188 11.95 17.27 -7.57
C SER A 188 12.50 18.69 -7.77
N ALA A 189 11.65 19.71 -7.75
CA ALA A 189 12.06 21.11 -7.86
C ALA A 189 12.83 21.61 -6.62
N ALA A 190 12.47 21.14 -5.42
CA ALA A 190 13.25 21.41 -4.20
C ALA A 190 14.61 20.70 -4.23
N GLU A 191 14.66 19.45 -4.72
CA GLU A 191 15.92 18.72 -4.92
C GLU A 191 16.81 19.41 -5.97
N GLU A 192 16.25 19.89 -7.08
CA GLU A 192 16.99 20.63 -8.10
C GLU A 192 17.63 21.90 -7.53
N PHE A 193 16.91 22.65 -6.68
CA PHE A 193 17.47 23.80 -5.96
C PHE A 193 18.67 23.39 -5.09
N ILE A 194 18.56 22.28 -4.36
CA ILE A 194 19.66 21.75 -3.53
C ILE A 194 20.84 21.30 -4.41
N VAL A 195 20.60 20.69 -5.56
CA VAL A 195 21.67 20.24 -6.48
C VAL A 195 22.40 21.44 -7.08
N ASN A 196 21.66 22.44 -7.57
CA ASN A 196 22.22 23.62 -8.23
C ASN A 196 22.99 24.52 -7.25
N HIS A 197 22.61 24.52 -5.97
CA HIS A 197 23.17 25.43 -4.98
C HIS A 197 23.88 24.75 -3.81
N SER A 198 23.94 23.42 -3.83
CA SER A 198 24.60 22.60 -2.82
C SER A 198 24.12 22.95 -1.39
N ILE A 199 25.00 22.75 -0.41
CA ILE A 199 24.77 23.05 1.00
C ILE A 199 24.46 24.54 1.28
N LEU A 200 24.78 25.46 0.36
CA LEU A 200 24.37 26.87 0.48
C LEU A 200 22.86 27.02 0.30
N GLY A 201 22.28 26.31 -0.69
CA GLY A 201 20.83 26.24 -0.90
C GLY A 201 20.11 25.67 0.32
N ILE A 202 20.59 24.52 0.84
CA ILE A 202 20.03 23.90 2.05
C ILE A 202 20.05 24.87 3.24
N ARG A 203 21.20 25.53 3.49
CA ARG A 203 21.36 26.45 4.62
C ARG A 203 20.43 27.66 4.50
N GLU A 204 20.38 28.28 3.33
CA GLU A 204 19.55 29.47 3.13
C GLU A 204 18.05 29.13 3.18
N GLY A 205 17.64 27.97 2.65
CA GLY A 205 16.28 27.47 2.77
C GLY A 205 15.85 27.22 4.21
N ILE A 206 16.65 26.50 5.01
CA ILE A 206 16.34 26.26 6.43
C ILE A 206 16.24 27.58 7.21
N TYR A 207 17.15 28.52 6.95
CA TYR A 207 17.14 29.82 7.63
C TYR A 207 15.91 30.65 7.28
N LYS A 208 15.53 30.71 6.00
CA LYS A 208 14.38 31.52 5.54
C LYS A 208 13.04 30.89 5.91
N GLU A 209 12.89 29.57 5.78
CA GLU A 209 11.61 28.88 6.02
C GLU A 209 11.36 28.59 7.51
N LEU A 210 12.39 28.14 8.23
CA LEU A 210 12.24 27.70 9.63
C LEU A 210 12.79 28.72 10.63
N GLY A 211 13.44 29.79 10.18
CA GLY A 211 14.10 30.77 11.07
C GLY A 211 15.29 30.19 11.85
N PHE A 212 15.75 28.99 11.47
CA PHE A 212 16.75 28.24 12.22
C PHE A 212 18.16 28.38 11.62
N GLY A 213 19.17 28.53 12.48
CA GLY A 213 20.57 28.66 12.08
C GLY A 213 21.00 30.11 11.78
N HIS A 214 22.12 30.27 11.06
CA HIS A 214 22.65 31.59 10.70
C HIS A 214 23.31 31.54 9.32
N LEU A 215 23.09 32.57 8.49
CA LEU A 215 23.65 32.63 7.13
C LEU A 215 25.17 32.78 7.09
N SER A 216 25.80 33.18 8.21
CA SER A 216 27.25 33.39 8.31
C SER A 216 28.00 32.41 9.23
N GLY A 217 27.35 31.35 9.74
CA GLY A 217 27.99 30.41 10.68
C GLY A 217 27.55 28.96 10.52
N GLY A 218 28.50 28.05 10.26
CA GLY A 218 28.31 26.61 10.11
C GLY A 218 29.65 25.89 9.81
N ARG A 219 29.69 24.55 9.80
CA ARG A 219 30.89 23.74 9.47
C ARG A 219 31.63 24.31 8.23
N LEU A 220 32.93 24.59 8.37
CA LEU A 220 33.87 25.25 7.43
C LEU A 220 33.86 24.73 5.96
N PRO A 221 34.30 25.51 4.94
CA PRO A 221 34.21 26.96 4.73
C PRO A 221 33.60 27.25 3.34
N LEU A 222 32.27 27.24 3.21
CA LEU A 222 31.66 27.83 2.02
C LEU A 222 31.39 29.31 2.31
N LYS A 223 32.40 30.13 2.04
CA LYS A 223 32.23 31.57 1.88
C LYS A 223 31.34 31.79 0.65
N GLY A 224 30.12 32.25 0.87
CA GLY A 224 29.18 32.54 -0.21
C GLY A 224 27.76 32.71 0.32
N ALA A 225 27.01 33.55 -0.38
CA ALA A 225 25.56 33.57 -0.36
C ALA A 225 25.09 33.11 -1.74
N LEU A 226 23.84 32.68 -1.87
CA LEU A 226 23.24 32.49 -3.18
C LEU A 226 23.34 33.78 -4.00
N ALA A 227 23.35 33.65 -5.32
CA ALA A 227 23.20 34.82 -6.17
C ALA A 227 21.88 35.53 -5.83
N VAL A 228 21.89 36.86 -5.88
CA VAL A 228 20.68 37.67 -5.63
C VAL A 228 19.57 37.20 -6.57
N GLY A 229 18.41 36.81 -6.04
CA GLY A 229 17.29 36.30 -6.83
C GLY A 229 17.19 34.77 -6.90
N ALA A 230 18.27 34.04 -6.67
CA ALA A 230 18.28 32.57 -6.85
C ALA A 230 17.40 31.84 -5.82
N PHE A 231 17.27 32.39 -4.60
CA PHE A 231 16.30 31.85 -3.65
C PHE A 231 14.87 32.22 -4.08
N GLU A 232 14.65 33.45 -4.53
CA GLU A 232 13.33 33.94 -4.93
C GLU A 232 12.73 33.15 -6.11
N GLU A 233 13.57 32.62 -7.02
CA GLU A 233 13.18 31.72 -8.09
C GLU A 233 12.56 30.40 -7.58
N CYS A 234 13.05 29.86 -6.46
CA CYS A 234 12.54 28.63 -5.86
C CYS A 234 11.60 28.84 -4.66
N ASN A 235 11.59 30.03 -4.04
CA ASN A 235 10.74 30.37 -2.91
C ASN A 235 9.26 30.19 -3.23
N GLY A 236 8.84 30.51 -4.47
CA GLY A 236 7.47 30.25 -4.90
C GLY A 236 7.09 28.76 -4.84
N ILE A 237 8.02 27.86 -5.11
CA ILE A 237 7.81 26.41 -5.03
C ILE A 237 7.86 25.92 -3.59
N LEU A 238 8.82 26.41 -2.78
CA LEU A 238 8.92 26.07 -1.35
C LEU A 238 7.68 26.55 -0.57
N GLY A 239 7.18 27.75 -0.85
CA GLY A 239 5.92 28.24 -0.28
C GLY A 239 4.73 27.40 -0.71
N GLN A 240 4.66 26.99 -1.99
CA GLN A 240 3.66 26.05 -2.47
C GLN A 240 3.79 24.66 -1.83
N MET A 241 4.99 24.21 -1.47
CA MET A 241 5.20 22.96 -0.73
C MET A 241 4.72 23.09 0.70
N ALA A 242 5.05 24.18 1.39
CA ALA A 242 4.59 24.45 2.75
C ALA A 242 3.06 24.59 2.82
N GLU A 243 2.42 25.12 1.77
CA GLU A 243 0.95 25.13 1.67
C GLU A 243 0.38 23.73 1.45
N GLU A 244 1.02 22.85 0.68
CA GLU A 244 0.58 21.45 0.61
C GLU A 244 0.78 20.74 1.92
N GLU A 245 1.91 20.91 2.59
CA GLU A 245 2.18 20.27 3.88
C GLU A 245 1.16 20.66 4.96
N LYS A 246 0.52 21.83 4.84
CA LYS A 246 -0.60 22.24 5.71
C LYS A 246 -1.95 21.66 5.30
N ARG A 247 -2.09 21.20 4.05
CA ARG A 247 -3.30 20.56 3.50
C ARG A 247 -3.26 19.05 3.64
N LEU A 248 -2.05 18.48 3.63
CA LEU A 248 -1.77 17.11 4.04
C LEU A 248 -1.91 16.96 5.56
#